data_AF-A0A9D6FIX4-F1
#
_entry.id   AF-A0A9D6FIX4-F1
#
_cell.length_a   1.000
_cell.length_b   1.000
_cell.length_c   1.000
_cell.angle_alpha   90.00
_cell.angle_beta   90.00
_cell.angle_gamma   90.00
#
_symmetry.space_group_name_H-M   'P 1'
#
loop_
_entity.id
_entity.type
_entity.pdbx_description
1 polymer ?
#
loop_
_entity_poly.entity_id
_entity_poly.type
_entity_poly.pdbx_seq_one_letter_code
_entity_poly.pdbx_strand_id
1 'polypeptide(L)'
;MAYVDFIMNVHRSTTRDYVGRVTQHDKAVCAEIACQFGKDYWDGERHLGYGGYRYDGRWRSVAEAMARHYGLKPGASILDVGCGKGFLLYELAQVVPGARVAGIDLSGYAIENAKPEVKPYLTVGTAARLPFPDHAFDFVVSITTLHNLYIPDLFSALNEIERVGKAAKHVCIEAYRNEREKMNLLYWQLTCRAFHTPEEWEWIFEQAGYTGDYSYIVFD
;
A
#
# COMPACT_ATOMS: atom_id res chain seq x y z
N MET A 1 11.50 -14.04 5.14
CA MET A 1 10.07 -13.86 4.84
C MET A 1 9.21 -14.56 5.88
N ALA A 2 8.44 -13.81 6.63
CA ALA A 2 7.35 -14.32 7.46
C ALA A 2 6.03 -13.64 7.07
N TYR A 3 4.91 -14.35 7.24
CA TYR A 3 3.59 -13.73 7.20
C TYR A 3 3.33 -12.97 8.51
N VAL A 4 3.13 -11.65 8.43
CA VAL A 4 2.92 -10.77 9.59
C VAL A 4 1.80 -9.76 9.32
N ASP A 5 0.62 -9.99 9.90
CA ASP A 5 -0.55 -9.14 9.62
C ASP A 5 -0.70 -7.98 10.60
N PHE A 6 -0.68 -6.76 10.05
CA PHE A 6 -0.98 -5.52 10.78
C PHE A 6 -2.28 -4.85 10.31
N ILE A 7 -2.86 -5.30 9.19
CA ILE A 7 -3.79 -4.50 8.37
C ILE A 7 -5.22 -5.05 8.40
N MET A 8 -5.41 -6.36 8.60
CA MET A 8 -6.76 -6.95 8.50
C MET A 8 -7.77 -6.35 9.48
N ASN A 9 -7.33 -5.96 10.69
CA ASN A 9 -8.21 -5.30 11.66
C ASN A 9 -8.76 -3.97 11.13
N VAL A 10 -7.91 -3.17 10.48
CA VAL A 10 -8.34 -1.92 9.83
C VAL A 10 -9.21 -2.22 8.62
N HIS A 11 -8.82 -3.22 7.81
CA HIS A 11 -9.54 -3.60 6.58
C HIS A 11 -10.98 -4.09 6.85
N ARG A 12 -11.18 -4.85 7.92
CA ARG A 12 -12.47 -5.44 8.31
C ARG A 12 -13.45 -4.45 8.93
N SER A 13 -13.00 -3.23 9.26
CA SER A 13 -13.88 -2.17 9.78
C SER A 13 -14.87 -1.62 8.76
N THR A 14 -14.67 -1.91 7.47
CA THR A 14 -15.50 -1.39 6.37
C THR A 14 -16.45 -2.45 5.84
N THR A 15 -17.76 -2.18 5.88
CA THR A 15 -18.77 -3.00 5.22
C THR A 15 -18.72 -2.79 3.71
N ARG A 16 -18.87 -3.86 2.93
CA ARG A 16 -18.77 -3.86 1.46
C ARG A 16 -20.01 -4.46 0.82
N ASP A 17 -20.65 -3.70 -0.05
CA ASP A 17 -21.67 -4.22 -0.97
C ASP A 17 -21.01 -4.56 -2.31
N TYR A 18 -20.51 -5.78 -2.42
CA TYR A 18 -19.76 -6.22 -3.61
C TYR A 18 -20.63 -6.24 -4.86
N VAL A 19 -21.88 -6.72 -4.75
CA VAL A 19 -22.80 -6.83 -5.89
C VAL A 19 -23.29 -5.44 -6.29
N GLY A 20 -23.72 -4.62 -5.33
CA GLY A 20 -24.16 -3.25 -5.60
C GLY A 20 -23.09 -2.43 -6.33
N ARG A 21 -21.81 -2.61 -5.98
CA ARG A 21 -20.70 -1.90 -6.62
C ARG A 21 -20.57 -2.17 -8.12
N VAL A 22 -20.98 -3.35 -8.60
CA VAL A 22 -20.92 -3.70 -10.03
C VAL A 22 -22.26 -3.58 -10.75
N THR A 23 -23.38 -3.57 -10.03
CA THR A 23 -24.72 -3.46 -10.64
C THR A 23 -25.23 -2.02 -10.70
N GLN A 24 -24.76 -1.13 -9.83
CA GLN A 24 -25.25 0.26 -9.75
C GLN A 24 -24.47 1.21 -10.68
N HIS A 25 -23.23 0.87 -11.01
CA HIS A 25 -22.35 1.70 -11.84
C HIS A 25 -21.62 0.82 -12.86
N ASP A 26 -21.29 1.38 -14.02
CA ASP A 26 -20.41 0.71 -14.97
C ASP A 26 -18.99 0.64 -14.38
N LYS A 27 -18.62 -0.55 -13.92
CA LYS A 27 -17.34 -0.77 -13.26
C LYS A 27 -16.15 -0.48 -14.17
N ALA A 28 -16.25 -0.72 -15.47
CA ALA A 28 -15.13 -0.46 -16.39
C ALA A 28 -14.82 1.05 -16.46
N VAL A 29 -15.86 1.87 -16.60
CA VAL A 29 -15.75 3.34 -16.57
C VAL A 29 -15.21 3.82 -15.21
N CYS A 30 -15.69 3.24 -14.11
CA CYS A 30 -15.18 3.56 -12.77
C CYS A 30 -13.68 3.24 -12.64
N ALA A 31 -13.24 2.10 -13.18
CA ALA A 31 -11.85 1.68 -13.16
C ALA A 31 -10.94 2.57 -14.01
N GLU A 32 -11.40 3.03 -15.18
CA GLU A 32 -10.67 3.98 -16.04
C GLU A 32 -10.39 5.30 -15.30
N ILE A 33 -11.37 5.81 -14.56
CA ILE A 33 -11.21 7.01 -13.72
C ILE A 33 -10.29 6.73 -12.53
N ALA A 34 -10.54 5.63 -11.79
CA ALA A 34 -9.78 5.27 -10.61
C ALA A 34 -8.29 5.07 -10.88
N CYS A 35 -7.94 4.46 -12.02
CA CYS A 35 -6.56 4.21 -12.44
C CYS A 35 -5.77 5.48 -12.78
N GLN A 36 -6.41 6.66 -12.83
CA GLN A 36 -5.70 7.94 -12.93
C GLN A 36 -5.12 8.36 -11.58
N PHE A 37 -5.55 7.73 -10.48
CA PHE A 37 -5.16 8.06 -9.11
C PHE A 37 -5.29 9.56 -8.79
N GLY A 38 -6.24 10.23 -9.42
CA GLY A 38 -6.50 11.67 -9.27
C GLY A 38 -7.49 11.98 -8.15
N LYS A 39 -8.05 13.19 -8.17
CA LYS A 39 -9.04 13.65 -7.20
C LYS A 39 -10.19 12.65 -7.02
N ASP A 40 -10.74 12.14 -8.12
CA ASP A 40 -11.92 11.27 -8.06
C ASP A 40 -11.64 9.95 -7.32
N TYR A 41 -10.45 9.40 -7.50
CA TYR A 41 -10.02 8.20 -6.78
C TYR A 41 -9.88 8.45 -5.27
N TRP A 42 -9.29 9.57 -4.87
CA TRP A 42 -9.01 9.83 -3.46
C TRP A 42 -10.20 10.44 -2.71
N ASP A 43 -10.81 11.48 -3.28
CA ASP A 43 -11.78 12.35 -2.61
C ASP A 43 -13.06 12.58 -3.42
N GLY A 44 -13.24 11.85 -4.53
CA GLY A 44 -14.49 11.84 -5.30
C GLY A 44 -15.56 10.93 -4.69
N GLU A 45 -16.42 10.39 -5.55
CA GLU A 45 -17.47 9.48 -5.12
C GLU A 45 -16.95 8.09 -4.75
N ARG A 46 -17.64 7.41 -3.82
CA ARG A 46 -17.18 6.13 -3.26
C ARG A 46 -17.05 5.01 -4.30
N HIS A 47 -17.83 5.08 -5.38
CA HIS A 47 -17.80 4.12 -6.47
C HIS A 47 -16.57 4.30 -7.40
N LEU A 48 -15.87 5.44 -7.32
CA LEU A 48 -14.67 5.77 -8.10
C LEU A 48 -13.36 5.53 -7.33
N GLY A 49 -13.42 5.23 -6.04
CA GLY A 49 -12.21 4.99 -5.24
C GLY A 49 -12.50 5.05 -3.74
N TYR A 50 -11.66 5.74 -2.99
CA TYR A 50 -11.74 5.86 -1.53
C TYR A 50 -12.98 6.60 -1.04
N GLY A 51 -13.53 7.55 -1.80
CA GLY A 51 -14.71 8.30 -1.40
C GLY A 51 -14.45 9.32 -0.29
N GLY A 52 -13.24 9.90 -0.24
CA GLY A 52 -12.81 10.81 0.83
C GLY A 52 -11.78 10.20 1.76
N TYR A 53 -10.56 9.98 1.26
CA TYR A 53 -9.45 9.47 2.05
C TYR A 53 -8.89 10.56 2.97
N ARG A 54 -9.49 10.69 4.14
CA ARG A 54 -9.10 11.67 5.18
C ARG A 54 -8.36 10.99 6.32
N TYR A 55 -7.54 11.76 7.01
CA TYR A 55 -6.90 11.32 8.25
C TYR A 55 -7.95 11.16 9.35
N ASP A 56 -7.96 10.00 10.00
CA ASP A 56 -8.87 9.67 11.10
C ASP A 56 -8.18 8.86 12.22
N GLY A 57 -6.85 8.83 12.24
CA GLY A 57 -6.06 8.14 13.27
C GLY A 57 -6.04 6.61 13.18
N ARG A 58 -6.69 5.99 12.18
CA ARG A 58 -6.73 4.51 12.05
C ARG A 58 -5.34 3.87 11.97
N TRP A 59 -4.37 4.62 11.42
CA TRP A 59 -3.01 4.16 11.19
C TRP A 59 -2.14 4.14 12.45
N ARG A 60 -2.59 4.76 13.55
CA ARG A 60 -1.83 4.81 14.81
C ARG A 60 -1.49 3.42 15.34
N SER A 61 -2.50 2.56 15.45
CA SER A 61 -2.33 1.19 15.96
C SER A 61 -1.42 0.34 15.07
N VAL A 62 -1.50 0.54 13.74
CA VAL A 62 -0.64 -0.11 12.75
C VAL A 62 0.81 0.35 12.93
N ALA A 63 1.04 1.65 13.03
CA ALA A 63 2.37 2.21 13.24
C ALA A 63 3.02 1.71 14.54
N GLU A 64 2.27 1.66 15.65
CA GLU A 64 2.74 1.11 16.92
C GLU A 64 3.10 -0.38 16.84
N ALA A 65 2.29 -1.18 16.13
CA ALA A 65 2.54 -2.60 15.95
C ALA A 65 3.78 -2.84 15.07
N MET A 66 3.91 -2.13 13.95
CA MET A 66 5.08 -2.21 13.06
C MET A 66 6.35 -1.75 13.78
N ALA A 67 6.31 -0.60 14.46
CA ALA A 67 7.46 -0.08 15.19
C ALA A 67 7.98 -1.07 16.24
N ARG A 68 7.06 -1.72 16.96
CA ARG A 68 7.38 -2.76 17.96
C ARG A 68 7.95 -4.02 17.31
N HIS A 69 7.31 -4.51 16.25
CA HIS A 69 7.70 -5.75 15.58
C HIS A 69 9.09 -5.65 14.94
N TYR A 70 9.34 -4.56 14.22
CA TYR A 70 10.64 -4.31 13.56
C TYR A 70 11.68 -3.66 14.47
N GLY A 71 11.35 -3.42 15.74
CA GLY A 71 12.28 -2.82 16.71
C GLY A 71 12.79 -1.45 16.28
N LEU A 72 11.94 -0.62 15.67
CA LEU A 72 12.32 0.68 15.14
C LEU A 72 12.76 1.61 16.27
N LYS A 73 13.99 2.11 16.16
CA LYS A 73 14.63 2.97 17.16
C LYS A 73 14.54 4.44 16.76
N PRO A 74 14.69 5.38 17.71
CA PRO A 74 14.84 6.79 17.39
C PRO A 74 15.90 7.02 16.31
N GLY A 75 15.59 7.86 15.32
CA GLY A 75 16.49 8.15 14.19
C GLY A 75 16.40 7.19 12.98
N ALA A 76 15.61 6.12 13.07
CA ALA A 76 15.42 5.15 11.98
C ALA A 76 14.98 5.85 10.68
N SER A 77 15.56 5.43 9.54
CA SER A 77 15.08 5.84 8.22
C SER A 77 13.97 4.91 7.73
N ILE A 78 12.81 5.48 7.38
CA ILE A 78 11.60 4.75 7.02
C ILE A 78 11.12 5.20 5.64
N LEU A 79 10.85 4.25 4.74
CA LEU A 79 10.25 4.50 3.43
C LEU A 79 8.87 3.84 3.33
N ASP A 80 7.87 4.58 2.84
CA ASP A 80 6.58 4.02 2.41
C ASP A 80 6.43 4.13 0.89
N VAL A 81 6.27 2.98 0.22
CA VAL A 81 6.16 2.84 -1.24
C VAL A 81 4.69 2.72 -1.65
N GLY A 82 4.19 3.75 -2.33
CA GLY A 82 2.76 4.01 -2.53
C GLY A 82 2.12 4.60 -1.27
N CYS A 83 2.74 5.66 -0.75
CA CYS A 83 2.38 6.25 0.55
C CYS A 83 1.03 7.00 0.55
N GLY A 84 0.41 7.20 -0.62
CA GLY A 84 -0.79 8.01 -0.78
C GLY A 84 -0.64 9.39 -0.16
N LYS A 85 -1.55 9.72 0.78
CA LYS A 85 -1.52 10.99 1.52
C LYS A 85 -0.58 11.00 2.74
N GLY A 86 0.25 9.98 2.90
CA GLY A 86 1.30 9.90 3.92
C GLY A 86 0.79 9.69 5.36
N PHE A 87 -0.43 9.19 5.56
CA PHE A 87 -1.00 9.05 6.90
C PHE A 87 -0.25 8.04 7.78
N LEU A 88 0.22 6.92 7.21
CA LEU A 88 1.04 5.97 7.95
C LEU A 88 2.40 6.56 8.33
N LEU A 89 3.08 7.23 7.39
CA LEU A 89 4.34 7.92 7.67
C LEU A 89 4.20 8.98 8.76
N TYR A 90 3.09 9.71 8.77
CA TYR A 90 2.81 10.66 9.85
C TYR A 90 2.77 9.95 11.20
N GLU A 91 2.03 8.84 11.32
CA GLU A 91 1.95 8.08 12.57
C GLU A 91 3.31 7.47 12.97
N LEU A 92 4.06 6.92 12.02
CA LEU A 92 5.40 6.38 12.27
C LEU A 92 6.37 7.45 12.78
N ALA A 93 6.31 8.67 12.25
CA ALA A 93 7.11 9.79 12.74
C ALA A 93 6.73 10.23 14.17
N GLN A 94 5.47 10.04 14.58
CA GLN A 94 5.02 10.31 15.97
C GLN A 94 5.41 9.17 16.93
N VAL A 95 5.25 7.92 16.50
CA VAL A 95 5.49 6.72 17.32
C VAL A 95 6.99 6.46 17.52
N VAL A 96 7.83 6.81 16.53
CA VAL A 96 9.27 6.62 16.56
C VAL A 96 9.96 7.99 16.59
N PRO A 97 10.31 8.52 17.78
CA PRO A 97 10.85 9.87 17.90
C PRO A 97 12.09 10.08 17.03
N GLY A 98 12.08 11.15 16.22
CA GLY A 98 13.20 11.48 15.35
C GLY A 98 13.39 10.55 14.14
N ALA A 99 12.42 9.68 13.83
CA ALA A 99 12.45 8.92 12.59
C ALA A 99 12.52 9.85 11.38
N ARG A 100 13.32 9.46 10.39
CA ARG A 100 13.46 10.14 9.10
C ARG A 100 12.57 9.43 8.10
N VAL A 101 11.41 10.01 7.83
CA VAL A 101 10.44 9.44 6.91
C VAL A 101 10.69 9.91 5.48
N ALA A 102 10.42 9.04 4.52
CA ALA A 102 10.29 9.35 3.11
C ALA A 102 9.09 8.58 2.54
N GLY A 103 8.42 9.16 1.56
CA GLY A 103 7.34 8.48 0.86
C GLY A 103 7.39 8.71 -0.64
N ILE A 104 6.91 7.74 -1.40
CA ILE A 104 6.74 7.87 -2.84
C ILE A 104 5.33 7.42 -3.23
N ASP A 105 4.68 8.16 -4.12
CA ASP A 105 3.39 7.76 -4.69
C ASP A 105 3.25 8.27 -6.12
N LEU A 106 2.54 7.54 -6.97
CA LEU A 106 2.30 7.97 -8.36
C LEU A 106 1.36 9.17 -8.43
N SER A 107 0.49 9.32 -7.42
CA SER A 107 -0.53 10.36 -7.39
C SER A 107 0.03 11.71 -6.95
N GLY A 108 0.15 12.64 -7.90
CA GLY A 108 0.39 14.05 -7.59
C GLY A 108 -0.68 14.64 -6.66
N TYR A 109 -1.94 14.25 -6.84
CA TYR A 109 -3.05 14.71 -6.00
C TYR A 109 -2.91 14.25 -4.54
N ALA A 110 -2.53 12.98 -4.32
CA ALA A 110 -2.35 12.46 -2.96
C ALA A 110 -1.24 13.20 -2.22
N ILE A 111 -0.10 13.42 -2.88
CA ILE A 111 1.04 14.15 -2.33
C ILE A 111 0.70 15.62 -2.07
N GLU A 112 -0.03 16.26 -2.98
CA GLU A 112 -0.51 17.63 -2.78
C GLU A 112 -1.43 17.75 -1.56
N ASN A 113 -2.26 16.74 -1.31
CA ASN A 113 -3.23 16.70 -0.21
C ASN A 113 -2.74 15.87 1.00
N ALA A 114 -1.44 15.59 1.07
CA ALA A 114 -0.83 14.87 2.18
C ALA A 114 -0.79 15.72 3.45
N LYS A 115 -0.56 15.06 4.60
CA LYS A 115 -0.41 15.78 5.87
C LYS A 115 0.80 16.74 5.81
N PRO A 116 0.62 18.04 6.18
CA PRO A 116 1.68 19.05 6.08
C PRO A 116 3.00 18.65 6.76
N GLU A 117 2.92 17.90 7.85
CA GLU A 117 4.08 17.50 8.66
C GLU A 117 5.00 16.50 7.93
N VAL A 118 4.47 15.73 6.99
CA VAL A 118 5.24 14.75 6.22
C VAL A 118 5.39 15.11 4.75
N LYS A 119 4.51 15.95 4.21
CA LYS A 119 4.47 16.36 2.80
C LYS A 119 5.85 16.77 2.22
N PRO A 120 6.72 17.53 2.93
CA PRO A 120 8.05 17.87 2.42
C PRO A 120 8.98 16.68 2.14
N TYR A 121 8.67 15.51 2.69
CA TYR A 121 9.44 14.28 2.54
C TYR A 121 8.81 13.27 1.58
N LEU A 122 7.71 13.65 0.93
CA LEU A 122 7.03 12.80 -0.03
C LEU A 122 7.34 13.25 -1.46
N THR A 123 7.51 12.29 -2.35
CA THR A 123 7.89 12.51 -3.74
C THR A 123 6.85 11.88 -4.68
N VAL A 124 6.48 12.59 -5.74
CA VAL A 124 5.69 11.99 -6.82
C VAL A 124 6.61 11.12 -7.67
N GLY A 125 6.30 9.84 -7.81
CA GLY A 125 7.12 8.91 -8.57
C GLY A 125 6.58 7.48 -8.58
N THR A 126 7.29 6.58 -9.26
CA THR A 126 6.87 5.19 -9.43
C THR A 126 7.59 4.25 -8.46
N ALA A 127 6.89 3.24 -7.96
CA ALA A 127 7.47 2.16 -7.16
C ALA A 127 8.53 1.37 -7.95
N ALA A 128 8.40 1.30 -9.28
CA ALA A 128 9.31 0.56 -10.16
C ALA A 128 10.68 1.23 -10.35
N ARG A 129 10.87 2.47 -9.87
CA ARG A 129 12.12 3.21 -9.94
C ARG A 129 12.19 4.22 -8.79
N LEU A 130 12.80 3.81 -7.69
CA LEU A 130 12.94 4.59 -6.47
C LEU A 130 14.19 5.49 -6.55
N PRO A 131 14.07 6.81 -6.32
CA PRO A 131 15.19 7.76 -6.41
C PRO A 131 16.06 7.75 -5.13
N PHE A 132 16.29 6.58 -4.56
CA PHE A 132 17.03 6.41 -3.30
C PHE A 132 18.24 5.49 -3.48
N PRO A 133 19.33 5.71 -2.73
CA PRO A 133 20.48 4.82 -2.71
C PRO A 133 20.14 3.43 -2.17
N ASP A 134 21.00 2.46 -2.48
CA ASP A 134 20.96 1.12 -1.92
C ASP A 134 21.05 1.18 -0.39
N HIS A 135 20.29 0.32 0.29
CA HIS A 135 20.31 0.17 1.75
C HIS A 135 20.13 1.48 2.55
N ALA A 136 19.40 2.46 1.98
CA ALA A 136 19.16 3.75 2.60
C ALA A 136 18.18 3.68 3.80
N PHE A 137 17.28 2.68 3.82
CA PHE A 137 16.18 2.62 4.79
C PHE A 137 16.32 1.47 5.78
N ASP A 138 16.20 1.79 7.07
CA ASP A 138 16.10 0.80 8.14
C ASP A 138 14.81 -0.01 8.03
N PHE A 139 13.72 0.61 7.55
CA PHE A 139 12.44 -0.04 7.28
C PHE A 139 11.82 0.44 5.98
N VAL A 140 11.40 -0.48 5.12
CA VAL A 140 10.60 -0.18 3.91
C VAL A 140 9.26 -0.86 4.03
N VAL A 141 8.18 -0.11 3.84
CA VAL A 141 6.81 -0.63 3.86
C VAL A 141 6.10 -0.30 2.56
N SER A 142 5.22 -1.19 2.11
CA SER A 142 4.27 -0.90 1.03
C SER A 142 2.94 -1.55 1.37
N ILE A 143 1.86 -0.77 1.41
CA ILE A 143 0.53 -1.28 1.76
C ILE A 143 -0.43 -0.97 0.64
N THR A 144 -1.07 -2.01 0.11
CA THR A 144 -2.13 -1.91 -0.91
C THR A 144 -1.71 -1.21 -2.20
N THR A 145 -0.42 -1.28 -2.55
CA THR A 145 0.15 -0.63 -3.74
C THR A 145 0.49 -1.63 -4.84
N LEU A 146 1.26 -2.67 -4.51
CA LEU A 146 1.96 -3.49 -5.50
C LEU A 146 1.02 -4.29 -6.41
N HIS A 147 -0.15 -4.71 -5.92
CA HIS A 147 -1.15 -5.41 -6.74
C HIS A 147 -1.79 -4.53 -7.84
N ASN A 148 -1.57 -3.21 -7.81
CA ASN A 148 -2.03 -2.28 -8.85
C ASN A 148 -1.05 -2.20 -10.04
N LEU A 149 0.11 -2.86 -9.96
CA LEU A 149 1.13 -2.84 -10.99
C LEU A 149 0.95 -4.01 -11.96
N TYR A 150 1.28 -3.79 -13.23
CA TYR A 150 1.49 -4.89 -14.16
C TYR A 150 2.74 -5.69 -13.78
N ILE A 151 2.79 -6.97 -14.14
CA ILE A 151 3.86 -7.89 -13.74
C ILE A 151 5.28 -7.32 -13.93
N PRO A 152 5.67 -6.69 -15.06
CA PRO A 152 7.03 -6.15 -15.20
C PRO A 152 7.35 -5.04 -14.19
N ASP A 153 6.40 -4.14 -13.92
CA ASP A 153 6.56 -3.05 -12.95
C ASP A 153 6.50 -3.57 -11.51
N LEU A 154 5.69 -4.61 -11.26
CA LEU A 154 5.63 -5.30 -9.97
C LEU A 154 6.99 -5.92 -9.60
N PHE A 155 7.62 -6.65 -10.53
CA PHE A 155 8.96 -7.20 -10.32
C PHE A 155 9.98 -6.07 -10.08
N SER A 156 9.95 -5.03 -10.91
CA SER A 156 10.82 -3.87 -10.74
C SER A 156 10.64 -3.20 -9.37
N ALA A 157 9.39 -3.07 -8.90
CA ALA A 157 9.09 -2.48 -7.60
C ALA A 157 9.58 -3.34 -6.44
N LEU A 158 9.43 -4.67 -6.52
CA LEU A 158 9.96 -5.59 -5.51
C LEU A 158 11.49 -5.55 -5.46
N ASN A 159 12.16 -5.52 -6.62
CA ASN A 159 13.62 -5.37 -6.69
C ASN A 159 14.08 -4.02 -6.10
N GLU A 160 13.36 -2.94 -6.37
CA GLU A 160 13.69 -1.62 -5.81
C GLU A 160 13.47 -1.58 -4.28
N ILE A 161 12.39 -2.16 -3.77
CA ILE A 161 12.14 -2.31 -2.33
C ILE A 161 13.28 -3.09 -1.67
N GLU A 162 13.70 -4.19 -2.30
CA GLU A 162 14.83 -5.01 -1.82
C GLU A 162 16.14 -4.21 -1.83
N ARG A 163 16.41 -3.46 -2.91
CA ARG A 163 17.63 -2.67 -3.09
C ARG A 163 17.75 -1.54 -2.07
N VAL A 164 16.71 -0.73 -1.87
CA VAL A 164 16.77 0.45 -0.99
C VAL A 164 16.62 0.09 0.49
N GLY A 165 16.04 -1.07 0.79
CA GLY A 165 15.86 -1.56 2.15
C GLY A 165 17.12 -2.21 2.71
N LYS A 166 17.28 -2.13 4.03
CA LYS A 166 18.20 -3.00 4.78
C LYS A 166 17.50 -4.35 5.04
N ALA A 167 17.40 -4.75 6.30
CA ALA A 167 16.79 -6.02 6.68
C ALA A 167 15.26 -5.94 6.78
N ALA A 168 14.71 -4.90 7.43
CA ALA A 168 13.27 -4.84 7.72
C ALA A 168 12.50 -4.29 6.51
N LYS A 169 11.64 -5.12 5.95
CA LYS A 169 10.76 -4.80 4.82
C LYS A 169 9.40 -5.45 5.05
N HIS A 170 8.31 -4.76 4.72
CA HIS A 170 6.95 -5.30 4.80
C HIS A 170 6.13 -4.95 3.57
N VAL A 171 5.55 -5.94 2.89
CA VAL A 171 4.59 -5.72 1.80
C VAL A 171 3.20 -6.27 2.15
N CYS A 172 2.19 -5.42 2.10
CA CYS A 172 0.80 -5.82 2.22
C CYS A 172 0.09 -5.71 0.87
N ILE A 173 -0.43 -6.83 0.40
CA ILE A 173 -1.01 -7.00 -0.93
C ILE A 173 -2.37 -7.68 -0.85
N GLU A 174 -3.12 -7.65 -1.95
CA GLU A 174 -4.44 -8.26 -2.00
C GLU A 174 -4.36 -9.64 -2.65
N ALA A 175 -5.08 -10.60 -2.08
CA ALA A 175 -5.11 -11.98 -2.52
C ALA A 175 -6.52 -12.56 -2.41
N TYR A 176 -6.70 -13.76 -2.97
CA TYR A 176 -7.89 -14.57 -2.80
C TYR A 176 -7.53 -16.03 -2.55
N ARG A 177 -8.30 -16.71 -1.70
CA ARG A 177 -8.07 -18.12 -1.34
C ARG A 177 -9.06 -19.08 -2.01
N ASN A 178 -10.15 -18.55 -2.55
CA ASN A 178 -11.22 -19.31 -3.19
C ASN A 178 -11.96 -18.42 -4.20
N GLU A 179 -12.85 -19.02 -5.00
CA GLU A 179 -13.59 -18.29 -6.04
C GLU A 179 -14.53 -17.22 -5.48
N ARG A 180 -15.05 -17.36 -4.25
CA ARG A 180 -15.88 -16.31 -3.63
C ARG A 180 -15.05 -15.05 -3.39
N GLU A 181 -13.90 -15.20 -2.74
CA GLU A 181 -12.98 -14.09 -2.48
C GLU A 181 -12.44 -13.49 -3.77
N LYS A 182 -12.17 -14.32 -4.79
CA LYS A 182 -11.74 -13.86 -6.11
C LYS A 182 -12.79 -12.96 -6.75
N MET A 183 -14.05 -13.37 -6.73
CA MET A 183 -15.15 -12.56 -7.26
C MET A 183 -15.33 -11.27 -6.43
N ASN A 184 -15.27 -11.36 -5.10
CA ASN A 184 -15.38 -10.18 -4.24
C ASN A 184 -14.24 -9.17 -4.51
N LEU A 185 -13.01 -9.64 -4.67
CA LEU A 185 -11.86 -8.84 -5.08
C LEU A 185 -12.09 -8.19 -6.47
N LEU A 186 -12.52 -9.01 -7.45
CA LEU A 186 -12.87 -8.56 -8.79
C LEU A 186 -14.07 -7.62 -8.84
N TYR A 187 -14.94 -7.60 -7.84
CA TYR A 187 -16.08 -6.67 -7.74
C TYR A 187 -15.71 -5.41 -6.97
N TRP A 188 -14.85 -5.53 -5.97
CA TRP A 188 -14.45 -4.41 -5.14
C TRP A 188 -13.39 -3.52 -5.78
N GLN A 189 -12.29 -4.12 -6.25
CA GLN A 189 -11.12 -3.37 -6.69
C GLN A 189 -11.30 -2.70 -8.04
N LEU A 190 -10.87 -1.45 -8.14
CA LEU A 190 -10.92 -0.67 -9.38
C LEU A 190 -9.57 -0.61 -10.08
N THR A 191 -8.47 -0.71 -9.32
CA THR A 191 -7.11 -0.45 -9.80
C THR A 191 -6.23 -1.69 -9.85
N CYS A 192 -6.66 -2.79 -9.22
CA CYS A 192 -5.90 -4.03 -9.15
C CYS A 192 -5.63 -4.58 -10.57
N ARG A 193 -4.37 -4.94 -10.82
CA ARG A 193 -3.87 -5.52 -12.07
C ARG A 193 -3.32 -6.93 -11.89
N ALA A 194 -2.87 -7.26 -10.67
CA ALA A 194 -2.29 -8.55 -10.31
C ALA A 194 -3.22 -9.28 -9.34
N PHE A 195 -4.02 -10.22 -9.86
CA PHE A 195 -4.96 -11.03 -9.09
C PHE A 195 -4.38 -12.41 -8.84
N HIS A 196 -3.81 -12.62 -7.65
CA HIS A 196 -3.10 -13.85 -7.31
C HIS A 196 -3.57 -14.46 -5.99
N THR A 197 -3.46 -15.78 -5.92
CA THR A 197 -3.54 -16.56 -4.68
C THR A 197 -2.32 -16.29 -3.79
N PRO A 198 -2.38 -16.63 -2.48
CA PRO A 198 -1.20 -16.56 -1.61
C PRO A 198 0.02 -17.31 -2.16
N GLU A 199 -0.17 -18.52 -2.69
CA GLU A 199 0.92 -19.34 -3.25
C GLU A 199 1.57 -18.66 -4.47
N GLU A 200 0.77 -18.09 -5.38
CA GLU A 200 1.29 -17.33 -6.53
C GLU A 200 2.05 -16.07 -6.08
N TRP A 201 1.58 -15.38 -5.03
CA TRP A 201 2.29 -14.24 -4.47
C TRP A 201 3.63 -14.63 -3.83
N GLU A 202 3.66 -15.72 -3.08
CA GLU A 202 4.91 -16.27 -2.50
C GLU A 202 5.90 -16.64 -3.60
N TRP A 203 5.42 -17.27 -4.68
CA TRP A 203 6.22 -17.56 -5.85
C TRP A 203 6.77 -16.29 -6.51
N ILE A 204 5.94 -15.25 -6.70
CA ILE A 204 6.39 -13.95 -7.23
C ILE A 204 7.47 -13.33 -6.35
N PHE A 205 7.33 -13.37 -5.02
CA PHE A 205 8.33 -12.85 -4.10
C PHE A 205 9.66 -13.59 -4.25
N GLU A 206 9.64 -14.91 -4.34
CA GLU A 206 10.83 -15.73 -4.59
C GLU A 206 11.48 -15.36 -5.93
N GLN A 207 10.71 -15.26 -7.01
CA GLN A 207 11.24 -14.91 -8.34
C GLN A 207 11.83 -13.49 -8.38
N ALA A 208 11.28 -12.56 -7.59
CA ALA A 208 11.79 -11.20 -7.49
C ALA A 208 12.95 -11.07 -6.48
N GLY A 209 13.34 -12.14 -5.77
CA GLY A 209 14.37 -12.08 -4.73
C GLY A 209 13.98 -11.21 -3.53
N TYR A 210 12.68 -11.01 -3.29
CA TYR A 210 12.19 -10.24 -2.16
C TYR A 210 12.37 -11.04 -0.87
N THR A 211 13.02 -10.45 0.15
CA THR A 211 13.35 -11.18 1.38
C THR A 211 12.53 -10.77 2.61
N GLY A 212 11.73 -9.70 2.47
CA GLY A 212 10.97 -9.10 3.56
C GLY A 212 9.75 -9.91 4.03
N ASP A 213 9.08 -9.37 5.04
CA ASP A 213 7.83 -9.93 5.53
C ASP A 213 6.65 -9.46 4.69
N TYR A 214 5.54 -10.18 4.77
CA TYR A 214 4.38 -9.90 3.94
C TYR A 214 3.07 -10.15 4.66
N SER A 215 1.99 -9.57 4.15
CA SER A 215 0.63 -9.84 4.60
C SER A 215 -0.35 -9.74 3.45
N TYR A 216 -1.51 -10.38 3.62
CA TYR A 216 -2.58 -10.36 2.64
C TYR A 216 -3.81 -9.65 3.18
N ILE A 217 -4.45 -8.90 2.30
CA ILE A 217 -5.85 -8.53 2.41
C ILE A 217 -6.67 -9.50 1.55
N VAL A 218 -7.74 -10.03 2.13
CA VAL A 218 -8.70 -10.90 1.46
C VAL A 218 -10.10 -10.32 1.61
N PHE A 219 -10.95 -10.56 0.62
CA PHE A 219 -12.30 -10.01 0.54
C PHE A 219 -13.32 -11.10 0.87
N ASP A 220 -13.58 -11.26 2.16
CA ASP A 220 -14.60 -12.17 2.71
C ASP A 220 -16.03 -11.75 2.28
#